data_AF-A0AA85JCA4-F1
#
_entry.id   AF-A0AA85JCA4-F1
#
_cell.length_a   1.000
_cell.length_b   1.000
_cell.length_c   1.000
_cell.angle_alpha   90.00
_cell.angle_beta   90.00
_cell.angle_gamma   90.00
#
_symmetry.space_group_name_H-M   'P 1'
#
loop_
_entity.id
_entity.type
_entity.pdbx_description
1 polymer ?
#
loop_
_entity_poly.entity_id
_entity_poly.type
_entity_poly.pdbx_seq_one_letter_code
_entity_poly.pdbx_strand_id
1 'polypeptide(L)'
;MEDTSKTESFIMDCAQAEIAAVKLTHRQAHIVLCSFHVCRAFCRKTRNPIVKNYLCRLVQCKRRSEFNFYFRVISRLDANVSQYLQRRWMHRRELWAACFRDNVLTFGNDTNNRVESSHKQMKRFLQRSDSLHKSMLKVYKWHKRSFSIIQQEANIAQSRCFTYPCSQSLIPIIRLLTPY
;
A
#
# COMPACT_ATOMS: atom_id res chain seq x y z
N MET A 1 2.50 -22.93 -5.90
CA MET A 1 2.62 -21.60 -5.29
C MET A 1 3.94 -21.05 -5.78
N GLU A 2 3.93 -19.86 -6.37
CA GLU A 2 5.18 -19.17 -6.70
C GLU A 2 5.93 -18.84 -5.41
N ASP A 3 7.26 -18.95 -5.45
CA ASP A 3 8.13 -18.62 -4.34
C ASP A 3 8.09 -17.10 -4.09
N THR A 4 7.57 -16.69 -2.92
CA THR A 4 7.49 -15.29 -2.52
C THR A 4 8.73 -14.83 -1.75
N SER A 5 9.75 -15.67 -1.59
CA SER A 5 10.97 -15.37 -0.81
C SER A 5 11.70 -14.11 -1.27
N LYS A 6 11.57 -13.76 -2.55
CA LYS A 6 12.16 -12.58 -3.19
C LYS A 6 11.30 -11.32 -3.10
N THR A 7 10.26 -11.31 -2.28
CA THR A 7 9.39 -10.14 -2.13
C THR A 7 10.15 -9.00 -1.46
N GLU A 8 10.38 -7.90 -2.19
CA GLU A 8 11.12 -6.73 -1.70
C GLU A 8 10.33 -5.87 -0.70
N SER A 9 9.01 -5.77 -0.88
CA SER A 9 8.16 -4.95 -0.01
C SER A 9 6.75 -5.49 0.17
N PHE A 10 6.20 -5.26 1.37
CA PHE A 10 4.83 -5.57 1.74
C PHE A 10 4.08 -4.28 2.06
N ILE A 11 2.93 -4.06 1.42
CA ILE A 11 2.02 -2.96 1.76
C ILE A 11 0.82 -3.54 2.49
N MET A 12 0.62 -3.12 3.72
CA MET A 12 -0.31 -3.80 4.62
C MET A 12 -0.95 -2.86 5.64
N ASP A 13 -1.91 -3.39 6.39
CA ASP A 13 -2.53 -2.67 7.48
C ASP A 13 -1.60 -2.61 8.70
N CYS A 14 -1.91 -1.72 9.65
CA CYS A 14 -1.20 -1.67 10.91
C CYS A 14 -1.66 -2.80 11.86
N ALA A 15 -1.49 -4.05 11.41
CA ALA A 15 -1.84 -5.26 12.14
C ALA A 15 -0.59 -5.93 12.70
N GLN A 16 -0.45 -5.97 14.03
CA GLN A 16 0.77 -6.45 14.68
C GLN A 16 1.07 -7.92 14.35
N ALA A 17 0.04 -8.76 14.26
CA ALA A 17 0.20 -10.18 13.93
C ALA A 17 0.74 -10.37 12.51
N GLU A 18 0.22 -9.60 11.54
CA GLU A 18 0.70 -9.67 10.16
C GLU A 18 2.13 -9.13 10.05
N ILE A 19 2.43 -8.00 10.69
CA ILE A 19 3.80 -7.44 10.73
C ILE A 19 4.78 -8.46 11.33
N ALA A 20 4.40 -9.14 12.40
CA ALA A 20 5.23 -10.18 13.01
C ALA A 20 5.45 -11.35 12.04
N ALA A 21 4.40 -11.82 11.36
CA ALA A 21 4.50 -12.90 10.39
C ALA A 21 5.44 -12.56 9.21
N VAL A 22 5.33 -11.34 8.65
CA VAL A 22 6.22 -10.88 7.58
C VAL A 22 7.67 -10.80 8.08
N LYS A 23 7.91 -10.24 9.28
CA LYS A 23 9.25 -10.19 9.86
C LYS A 23 9.87 -11.57 10.09
N LEU A 24 9.06 -12.58 10.40
CA LEU A 24 9.53 -13.95 10.59
C LEU A 24 9.87 -14.64 9.27
N THR A 25 9.03 -14.47 8.25
CA THR A 25 9.10 -15.22 6.98
C THR A 25 9.89 -14.52 5.88
N HIS A 26 9.92 -13.18 5.89
CA HIS A 26 10.54 -12.33 4.86
C HIS A 26 11.41 -11.25 5.54
N ARG A 27 12.47 -11.68 6.21
CA ARG A 27 13.31 -10.83 7.08
C ARG A 27 13.94 -9.62 6.37
N GLN A 28 14.20 -9.76 5.07
CA GLN A 28 14.82 -8.72 4.24
C GLN A 28 13.79 -7.78 3.60
N ALA A 29 12.51 -8.14 3.63
CA ALA A 29 11.47 -7.35 2.98
C ALA A 29 11.13 -6.09 3.78
N HIS A 30 10.90 -5.00 3.08
CA HIS A 30 10.43 -3.76 3.67
C HIS A 30 8.93 -3.83 3.99
N ILE A 31 8.55 -3.35 5.16
CA ILE A 31 7.14 -3.23 5.54
C ILE A 31 6.68 -1.78 5.40
N VAL A 32 5.63 -1.58 4.62
CA VAL A 32 4.98 -0.30 4.39
C VAL A 32 3.53 -0.39 4.85
N LEU A 33 3.13 0.54 5.71
CA LEU A 33 1.75 0.67 6.12
C LEU A 33 0.94 1.42 5.07
N CYS A 34 -0.23 0.90 4.77
CA CYS A 34 -1.20 1.50 3.86
C CYS A 34 -1.52 2.94 4.28
N SER A 35 -1.24 3.90 3.39
CA SER A 35 -1.41 5.34 3.64
C SER A 35 -2.84 5.68 4.02
N PHE A 36 -3.83 5.05 3.38
CA PHE A 36 -5.25 5.20 3.71
C PHE A 36 -5.55 4.81 5.16
N HIS A 37 -5.04 3.67 5.62
CA HIS A 37 -5.28 3.21 6.99
C HIS A 37 -4.56 4.04 8.05
N VAL A 38 -3.35 4.52 7.73
CA VAL A 38 -2.63 5.46 8.60
C VAL A 38 -3.40 6.78 8.71
N CYS A 39 -3.80 7.37 7.59
CA CYS A 39 -4.65 8.57 7.56
C CYS A 39 -5.93 8.36 8.36
N ARG A 40 -6.62 7.23 8.18
CA ARG A 40 -7.84 6.89 8.93
C ARG A 40 -7.57 6.76 10.43
N ALA A 41 -6.47 6.14 10.83
CA ALA A 41 -6.07 6.01 12.23
C ALA A 41 -5.77 7.38 12.87
N PHE A 42 -5.13 8.27 12.12
CA PHE A 42 -4.80 9.63 12.58
C PHE A 42 -6.06 10.48 12.68
N CYS A 43 -6.88 10.51 11.64
CA CYS A 43 -8.12 11.29 11.56
C CYS A 43 -9.18 10.86 12.59
N ARG A 44 -9.08 9.65 13.18
CA ARG A 44 -9.92 9.23 14.31
C ARG A 44 -9.59 9.96 15.62
N LYS A 45 -8.44 10.63 15.72
CA LYS A 45 -7.98 11.30 16.94
C LYS A 45 -8.42 12.75 17.07
N THR A 46 -9.08 13.30 16.06
CA THR A 46 -9.58 14.67 16.10
C THR A 46 -10.85 14.78 15.26
N ARG A 47 -11.73 15.71 15.64
CA ARG A 47 -12.90 16.07 14.82
C ARG A 47 -12.59 17.25 13.89
N ASN A 48 -11.52 17.99 14.15
CA ASN A 48 -11.17 19.19 13.41
C ASN A 48 -10.76 18.87 11.95
N PRO A 49 -11.49 19.36 10.93
CA PRO A 49 -11.22 19.05 9.53
C PRO A 49 -9.88 19.62 9.04
N ILE A 50 -9.43 20.75 9.58
CA ILE A 50 -8.14 21.37 9.24
C ILE A 50 -7.00 20.45 9.70
N VAL A 51 -7.08 19.97 10.95
CA VAL A 51 -6.08 19.04 11.48
C VAL A 51 -6.08 17.74 10.70
N LYS A 52 -7.26 17.20 10.31
CA LYS A 52 -7.34 16.02 9.44
C LYS A 52 -6.63 16.22 8.10
N ASN A 53 -6.78 17.39 7.47
CA ASN A 53 -6.08 17.69 6.22
C ASN A 53 -4.55 17.64 6.41
N TYR A 54 -4.04 18.29 7.45
CA TYR A 54 -2.62 18.26 7.76
C TYR A 54 -2.11 16.86 8.13
N LEU A 55 -2.91 16.03 8.81
CA LEU A 55 -2.56 14.65 9.11
C LEU A 55 -2.40 13.82 7.83
N CYS A 56 -3.30 13.97 6.86
CA CYS A 56 -3.16 13.28 5.57
C CYS A 56 -1.92 13.77 4.81
N ARG A 57 -1.68 15.09 4.79
CA ARG A 57 -0.47 15.67 4.16
C ARG A 57 0.82 15.20 4.84
N LEU A 58 0.81 15.06 6.17
CA LEU A 58 1.94 14.52 6.94
C LEU A 58 2.31 13.11 6.49
N VAL A 59 1.32 12.25 6.22
CA VAL A 59 1.54 10.87 5.74
C VAL A 59 2.12 10.85 4.32
N GLN A 60 1.60 11.72 3.44
CA GLN A 60 1.88 11.69 2.00
C GLN A 60 3.06 12.55 1.55
N CYS A 61 3.53 13.48 2.40
CA CYS A 61 4.60 14.40 2.03
C CYS A 61 5.89 13.66 1.65
N LYS A 62 6.53 14.13 0.57
CA LYS A 62 7.73 13.50 0.01
C LYS A 62 9.01 14.10 0.58
N ARG A 63 8.95 15.30 1.17
CA ARG A 63 10.13 15.98 1.71
C ARG A 63 10.09 16.03 3.24
N ARG A 64 11.24 15.81 3.87
CA ARG A 64 11.37 15.90 5.34
C ARG A 64 11.09 17.31 5.88
N SER A 65 11.38 18.35 5.11
CA SER A 65 11.04 19.74 5.46
C SER A 65 9.52 19.94 5.57
N GLU A 66 8.75 19.42 4.62
CA GLU A 66 7.28 19.44 4.63
C GLU A 66 6.73 18.63 5.81
N PHE A 67 7.30 17.46 6.08
CA PHE A 67 6.93 16.64 7.24
C PHE A 67 7.07 17.43 8.54
N ASN A 68 8.23 18.03 8.76
CA ASN A 68 8.51 18.83 9.94
C ASN A 68 7.57 20.05 10.04
N PHE A 69 7.28 20.71 8.91
CA PHE A 69 6.33 21.81 8.84
C PHE A 69 4.93 21.36 9.26
N TYR A 70 4.37 20.31 8.65
CA TYR A 70 3.03 19.82 8.97
C TYR A 70 2.93 19.34 10.41
N PHE A 71 3.95 18.65 10.91
CA PHE A 71 3.98 18.21 12.30
C PHE A 71 3.97 19.38 13.29
N ARG A 72 4.70 20.47 13.00
CA ARG A 72 4.66 21.71 13.80
C ARG A 72 3.28 22.37 13.75
N VAL A 73 2.64 22.45 12.58
CA VAL A 73 1.29 23.01 12.44
C VAL A 73 0.28 22.20 13.25
N ILE A 74 0.30 20.87 13.14
CA ILE A 74 -0.56 19.98 13.94
C ILE A 74 -0.31 20.19 15.43
N SER A 75 0.95 20.31 15.86
CA SER A 75 1.30 20.51 17.26
C SER A 75 0.77 21.83 17.84
N ARG A 76 0.65 22.88 17.02
CA ARG A 76 0.05 24.16 17.41
C ARG A 76 -1.48 24.11 17.44
N LEU A 77 -2.09 23.35 16.53
CA LEU A 77 -3.55 23.26 16.41
C LEU A 77 -4.17 22.27 17.40
N ASP A 78 -3.48 21.17 17.71
CA ASP A 78 -4.00 20.07 18.54
C ASP A 78 -2.85 19.31 19.23
N ALA A 79 -2.53 19.71 20.45
CA ALA A 79 -1.46 19.11 21.26
C ALA A 79 -1.73 17.64 21.64
N ASN A 80 -3.01 17.24 21.75
CA ASN A 80 -3.36 15.86 22.08
C ASN A 80 -3.05 14.93 20.90
N VAL A 81 -3.36 15.38 19.68
CA VAL A 81 -2.99 14.65 18.46
C VAL A 81 -1.48 14.55 18.32
N SER A 82 -0.74 15.64 18.50
CA SER A 82 0.72 15.61 18.36
C SER A 82 1.38 14.69 19.39
N GLN A 83 0.91 14.71 20.64
CA GLN A 83 1.39 13.79 21.69
C GLN A 83 1.07 12.32 21.35
N TYR A 84 -0.12 12.05 20.81
CA TYR A 84 -0.47 10.72 20.33
C TYR A 84 0.46 10.24 19.21
N LEU A 85 0.76 11.09 18.23
CA LEU A 85 1.66 10.77 17.13
C LEU A 85 3.08 10.49 17.64
N GLN A 86 3.60 11.34 18.53
CA GLN A 86 4.92 11.16 19.14
C GLN A 86 5.03 9.81 19.86
N ARG A 87 4.08 9.52 20.74
CA ARG A 87 4.12 8.29 21.57
C ARG A 87 3.96 7.02 20.74
N ARG A 88 3.10 7.01 19.72
CA ARG A 88 2.69 5.76 19.05
C ARG A 88 3.21 5.56 17.62
N TRP A 89 3.66 6.61 16.95
CA TRP A 89 3.93 6.55 15.50
C TRP A 89 5.32 7.06 15.09
N MET A 90 5.88 8.03 15.80
CA MET A 90 7.15 8.66 15.39
C MET A 90 8.38 7.74 15.46
N HIS A 91 8.40 6.80 16.40
CA HIS A 91 9.47 5.79 16.51
C HIS A 91 9.50 4.81 15.32
N ARG A 92 8.45 4.78 14.51
CA ARG A 92 8.25 3.84 13.40
C ARG A 92 7.84 4.55 12.10
N ARG A 93 8.33 5.77 11.91
CA ARG A 93 7.92 6.68 10.83
C ARG A 93 8.27 6.18 9.44
N GLU A 94 9.37 5.45 9.32
CA GLU A 94 9.82 4.76 8.12
C GLU A 94 8.79 3.75 7.60
N LEU A 95 7.90 3.23 8.45
CA LEU A 95 6.84 2.32 8.00
C LEU A 95 5.66 3.05 7.34
N TRP A 96 5.42 4.34 7.58
CA TRP A 96 4.18 4.99 7.14
C TRP A 96 4.33 6.34 6.45
N ALA A 97 5.37 7.11 6.76
CA ALA A 97 5.57 8.43 6.18
C ALA A 97 6.32 8.32 4.85
N ALA A 98 5.78 8.91 3.79
CA ALA A 98 6.38 8.80 2.45
C ALA A 98 7.83 9.33 2.38
N CYS A 99 8.11 10.48 2.99
CA CYS A 99 9.45 11.11 3.03
C CYS A 99 10.54 10.36 3.81
N PHE A 100 10.22 9.21 4.43
CA PHE A 100 11.20 8.34 5.10
C PHE A 100 11.36 6.99 4.39
N ARG A 101 10.75 6.82 3.21
CA ARG A 101 10.70 5.57 2.43
C ARG A 101 11.45 5.66 1.10
N ASP A 102 12.39 6.58 0.96
CA ASP A 102 13.07 6.89 -0.31
C ASP A 102 13.75 5.67 -0.96
N ASN A 103 14.14 4.66 -0.15
CA ASN A 103 14.80 3.44 -0.61
C ASN A 103 13.86 2.22 -0.68
N VAL A 104 12.53 2.40 -0.55
CA VAL A 104 11.58 1.28 -0.57
C VAL A 104 10.90 1.19 -1.92
N LEU A 105 11.13 0.08 -2.62
CA LEU A 105 10.49 -0.20 -3.91
C LEU A 105 9.02 -0.59 -3.71
N THR A 106 8.09 0.32 -4.00
CA THR A 106 6.65 0.05 -3.89
C THR A 106 5.90 0.04 -5.24
N PHE A 107 6.58 0.31 -6.35
CA PHE A 107 5.99 0.46 -7.69
C PHE A 107 4.79 1.42 -7.72
N GLY A 108 4.86 2.50 -6.95
CA GLY A 108 3.78 3.50 -6.85
C GLY A 108 2.58 3.07 -6.00
N ASN A 109 2.60 1.86 -5.43
CA ASN A 109 1.57 1.45 -4.47
C ASN A 109 1.89 2.06 -3.11
N ASP A 110 0.91 2.74 -2.53
CA ASP A 110 0.96 3.26 -1.16
C ASP A 110 -0.27 2.83 -0.34
N THR A 111 -1.23 2.17 -0.99
CA THR A 111 -2.46 1.64 -0.39
C THR A 111 -2.66 0.18 -0.73
N ASN A 112 -3.41 -0.53 0.10
CA ASN A 112 -3.87 -1.90 -0.17
C ASN A 112 -5.25 -1.93 -0.87
N ASN A 113 -5.66 -0.83 -1.52
CA ASN A 113 -6.99 -0.69 -2.13
C ASN A 113 -7.30 -1.79 -3.16
N ARG A 114 -6.29 -2.29 -3.89
CA ARG A 114 -6.46 -3.43 -4.82
C ARG A 114 -6.91 -4.69 -4.09
N VAL A 115 -6.28 -4.99 -2.94
CA VAL A 115 -6.62 -6.13 -2.08
C VAL A 115 -7.99 -5.93 -1.45
N GLU A 116 -8.29 -4.74 -0.92
CA GLU A 116 -9.59 -4.45 -0.31
C GLU A 116 -10.75 -4.51 -1.31
N SER A 117 -10.56 -3.98 -2.51
CA SER A 117 -11.55 -4.05 -3.59
C SER A 117 -11.81 -5.50 -4.00
N SER A 118 -10.75 -6.29 -4.14
CA SER A 118 -10.84 -7.73 -4.40
C SER A 118 -11.64 -8.45 -3.31
N HIS A 119 -11.29 -8.22 -2.04
CA HIS A 119 -12.00 -8.77 -0.89
C HIS A 119 -13.47 -8.34 -0.86
N LYS A 120 -13.78 -7.08 -1.17
CA LYS A 120 -15.14 -6.56 -1.24
C LYS A 120 -15.95 -7.27 -2.31
N GLN A 121 -15.37 -7.48 -3.49
CA GLN A 121 -16.02 -8.22 -4.58
C GLN A 121 -16.30 -9.66 -4.16
N MET A 122 -15.32 -10.37 -3.60
CA MET A 122 -15.50 -11.73 -3.10
C MET A 122 -16.60 -11.81 -2.04
N LYS A 123 -16.61 -10.90 -1.06
CA LYS A 123 -17.63 -10.84 0.00
C LYS A 123 -19.05 -10.61 -0.54
N ARG A 124 -19.22 -9.94 -1.68
CA ARG A 124 -20.55 -9.78 -2.32
C ARG A 124 -21.17 -11.10 -2.77
N PHE A 125 -20.35 -12.11 -3.08
CA PHE A 125 -20.82 -13.43 -3.50
C PHE A 125 -21.13 -14.36 -2.32
N LEU A 126 -20.63 -14.05 -1.13
CA LEU A 126 -20.83 -14.81 0.10
C LEU A 126 -22.05 -14.28 0.85
N GLN A 127 -22.96 -15.19 1.23
CA GLN A 127 -24.14 -14.87 2.04
C GLN A 127 -23.95 -15.43 3.45
N ARG A 128 -24.52 -14.74 4.46
CA ARG A 128 -24.47 -15.21 5.85
C ARG A 128 -25.12 -16.58 6.07
N SER A 129 -26.08 -16.95 5.23
CA SER A 129 -26.78 -18.23 5.26
C SER A 129 -26.04 -19.35 4.52
N ASP A 130 -24.92 -19.07 3.84
CA ASP A 130 -24.15 -20.12 3.19
C ASP A 130 -23.46 -21.01 4.23
N SER A 131 -23.56 -22.33 4.07
CA SER A 131 -22.71 -23.26 4.80
C SER A 131 -21.23 -23.04 4.44
N LEU A 132 -20.33 -23.52 5.30
CA LEU A 132 -18.88 -23.43 5.05
C LEU A 132 -18.50 -24.05 3.70
N HIS A 133 -19.02 -25.25 3.39
CA HIS A 133 -18.78 -25.92 2.11
C HIS A 133 -19.22 -25.06 0.91
N LYS A 134 -20.42 -24.47 0.99
CA LYS A 134 -20.94 -23.60 -0.07
C LYS A 134 -20.11 -22.33 -0.21
N SER A 135 -19.65 -21.76 0.90
CA SER A 135 -18.75 -20.60 0.92
C SER A 135 -17.40 -20.92 0.26
N MET A 136 -16.80 -22.06 0.60
CA MET A 136 -15.54 -22.54 0.00
C MET A 136 -15.68 -22.73 -1.52
N LEU A 137 -16.76 -23.36 -1.98
CA LEU A 137 -17.04 -23.52 -3.41
C LEU A 137 -17.19 -22.17 -4.12
N LYS A 138 -17.86 -21.20 -3.50
CA LYS A 138 -18.02 -19.85 -4.05
C LYS A 138 -16.69 -19.12 -4.16
N VAL A 139 -15.84 -19.17 -3.13
CA VAL A 139 -14.50 -18.60 -3.14
C VAL A 139 -13.65 -19.24 -4.24
N TYR A 140 -13.68 -20.57 -4.37
CA TYR A 140 -12.96 -21.27 -5.42
C TYR A 140 -13.41 -20.87 -6.84
N LYS A 141 -14.73 -20.80 -7.07
CA LYS A 141 -15.29 -20.35 -8.36
C LYS A 141 -14.90 -18.91 -8.66
N TRP A 142 -14.94 -18.03 -7.66
CA TRP A 142 -14.49 -16.65 -7.81
C TRP A 142 -13.00 -16.58 -8.15
N HIS A 143 -12.15 -17.34 -7.47
CA HIS A 143 -10.72 -17.42 -7.75
C HIS A 143 -10.44 -17.87 -9.18
N LYS A 144 -11.10 -18.93 -9.66
CA LYS A 144 -10.99 -19.38 -11.06
C LYS A 144 -11.36 -18.28 -12.05
N ARG A 145 -12.48 -17.59 -11.82
CA ARG A 145 -12.92 -16.49 -12.68
C ARG A 145 -11.91 -15.34 -12.70
N SER A 146 -11.43 -14.93 -11.52
CA SER A 146 -10.45 -13.84 -11.39
C SER A 146 -9.13 -14.19 -12.08
N PHE A 147 -8.66 -15.44 -11.96
CA PHE A 147 -7.46 -15.90 -12.63
C PHE A 147 -7.58 -15.80 -14.17
N SER A 148 -8.71 -16.23 -14.73
CA SER A 148 -8.96 -16.11 -16.17
C SER A 148 -8.98 -14.65 -16.65
N ILE A 149 -9.56 -13.73 -15.86
CA ILE A 149 -9.56 -12.29 -16.18
C ILE A 149 -8.14 -11.73 -16.13
N ILE A 150 -7.37 -12.02 -15.08
CA ILE A 150 -5.98 -11.56 -14.94
C ILE A 150 -5.13 -12.06 -16.11
N GLN A 151 -5.30 -13.32 -16.51
CA GLN A 151 -4.58 -13.89 -17.64
C GLN A 151 -4.95 -13.20 -18.97
N GLN A 152 -6.23 -12.90 -19.18
CA GLN A 152 -6.65 -12.13 -20.35
C GLN A 152 -6.12 -10.69 -20.33
N GLU A 153 -6.17 -10.00 -19.20
CA GLU A 153 -5.61 -8.65 -19.06
C GLU A 153 -4.09 -8.64 -19.30
N ALA A 154 -3.36 -9.64 -18.79
CA ALA A 154 -1.93 -9.80 -19.05
C ALA A 154 -1.65 -10.01 -20.54
N ASN A 155 -2.42 -10.87 -21.21
CA ASN A 155 -2.31 -11.08 -22.66
C ASN A 155 -2.61 -9.79 -23.45
N ILE A 156 -3.63 -9.02 -23.04
CA ILE A 156 -3.96 -7.74 -23.66
C ILE A 156 -2.84 -6.72 -23.43
N ALA A 157 -2.29 -6.64 -22.22
CA ALA A 157 -1.17 -5.74 -21.91
C ALA A 157 0.07 -6.09 -22.73
N GLN A 158 0.38 -7.38 -22.89
CA GLN A 158 1.45 -7.85 -23.78
C GLN A 158 1.18 -7.50 -25.25
N SER A 159 -0.06 -7.64 -25.73
CA SER A 159 -0.43 -7.25 -27.10
C SER A 159 -0.39 -5.74 -27.37
N ARG A 160 -0.48 -4.92 -26.31
CA ARG A 160 -0.35 -3.46 -26.36
C ARG A 160 1.10 -2.99 -26.15
N CYS A 161 2.05 -3.91 -26.02
CA CYS A 161 3.46 -3.58 -25.98
C CYS A 161 3.91 -3.26 -27.41
N PHE A 162 4.00 -1.98 -27.74
CA PHE A 162 4.52 -1.52 -29.01
C PHE A 162 6.04 -1.65 -29.00
N THR A 163 6.58 -2.53 -29.85
CA THR A 163 8.01 -2.53 -30.17
C THR A 163 8.27 -1.42 -31.19
N TYR A 164 8.78 -0.29 -30.72
CA TYR A 164 9.28 0.75 -31.61
C TYR A 164 10.73 0.43 -31.98
N PRO A 165 11.12 0.52 -33.27
CA PRO A 165 12.54 0.49 -33.63
C PRO A 165 13.21 1.72 -33.00
N CYS A 166 13.93 1.48 -31.91
CA CYS A 166 14.68 2.50 -31.21
C CYS A 166 16.08 2.59 -31.83
N SER A 167 16.51 3.79 -32.23
CA SER A 167 17.90 4.04 -32.62
C SER A 167 18.83 3.61 -31.48
N GLN A 168 19.94 2.95 -31.79
CA GLN A 168 20.93 2.51 -30.79
C GLN A 168 21.41 3.64 -29.87
N SER A 169 21.40 4.88 -30.34
CA SER A 169 21.75 6.07 -29.55
C SER A 169 20.77 6.41 -28.43
N LEU A 170 19.51 5.94 -28.51
CA LEU A 170 18.45 6.25 -27.54
C LEU A 170 18.23 5.12 -26.51
N ILE A 171 18.81 3.93 -26.73
CA ILE A 171 18.74 2.79 -25.80
C ILE A 171 19.22 3.15 -24.38
N PRO A 172 20.32 3.91 -24.18
CA PRO A 172 20.76 4.29 -22.83
C PRO A 172 19.74 5.15 -22.08
N ILE A 173 19.03 6.02 -22.80
CA ILE A 173 18.02 6.92 -22.23
C ILE A 173 16.75 6.14 -21.88
N ILE A 174 16.33 5.21 -22.73
CA ILE A 174 15.18 4.34 -22.44
C ILE A 174 15.44 3.45 -21.22
N ARG A 175 16.65 2.91 -21.07
CA ARG A 175 17.04 2.13 -19.88
C ARG A 175 17.03 2.95 -18.58
N LEU A 176 17.17 4.28 -18.66
CA LEU A 176 17.00 5.18 -17.51
C LEU A 176 15.51 5.45 -17.19
N LEU A 177 14.61 5.31 -18.16
CA LEU A 177 13.19 5.63 -18.02
C LEU A 177 12.31 4.40 -17.74
N THR A 178 12.74 3.21 -18.15
CA THR A 178 12.07 1.94 -17.83
C THR A 178 13.04 1.01 -17.12
N PRO A 179 12.86 0.76 -15.81
CA PRO A 179 13.68 -0.19 -15.07
C PRO A 179 13.20 -1.62 -15.38
N TYR A 180 13.77 -2.22 -16.41
CA TYR A 180 13.81 -3.67 -16.60
C TYR A 180 15.26 -4.11 -16.65
#